data_AF-A0A537ZVZ2-F1
#
_entry.id   AF-A0A537ZVZ2-F1
#
_cell.length_a   1.000
_cell.length_b   1.000
_cell.length_c   1.000
_cell.angle_alpha   90.00
_cell.angle_beta   90.00
_cell.angle_gamma   90.00
#
_symmetry.space_group_name_H-M   'P 1'
#
loop_
_entity.id
_entity.type
_entity.pdbx_description
1 polymer ?
#
loop_
_entity_poly.entity_id
_entity_poly.type
_entity_poly.pdbx_seq_one_letter_code
_entity_poly.pdbx_strand_id
1 'polypeptide(L)'
;MNGVAAPRLTDTSYAVLALVDLRGPATPYQLKQLAQVSIFHFWSIPHTQIYTECSRLAEAGLLDERREETGRRRRIYRISAAGRKALN
;
A
#
# COMPACT_ATOMS: atom_id res chain seq x y z
N MET A 1 -1.01 -27.74 -5.97
CA MET A 1 -1.53 -26.39 -5.68
C MET A 1 -0.41 -25.62 -4.99
N ASN A 2 0.35 -24.82 -5.73
CA ASN A 2 1.55 -24.17 -5.19
C ASN A 2 1.13 -23.11 -4.16
N GLY A 3 1.45 -23.37 -2.89
CA GLY A 3 1.37 -22.38 -1.82
C GLY A 3 2.36 -21.28 -2.11
N VAL A 4 1.87 -20.17 -2.67
CA VAL A 4 2.59 -18.90 -2.61
C VAL A 4 2.74 -18.59 -1.13
N ALA A 5 3.97 -18.70 -0.61
CA ALA A 5 4.26 -18.31 0.76
C ALA A 5 3.74 -16.88 0.97
N ALA A 6 2.82 -16.71 1.92
CA ALA A 6 2.29 -15.38 2.21
C ALA A 6 3.49 -14.46 2.49
N PRO A 7 3.58 -13.28 1.83
CA PRO A 7 4.68 -12.37 2.05
C PRO A 7 4.77 -12.06 3.55
N ARG A 8 5.99 -12.05 4.12
CA ARG A 8 6.15 -11.59 5.50
C ARG A 8 5.78 -10.11 5.57
N LEU A 9 4.61 -9.84 6.11
CA LEU A 9 4.10 -8.49 6.33
C LEU A 9 4.78 -7.89 7.55
N THR A 10 5.25 -6.66 7.37
CA THR A 10 5.80 -5.83 8.44
C THR A 10 4.74 -4.87 8.93
N ASP A 11 4.99 -4.16 10.03
CA ASP A 11 4.08 -3.12 10.51
C ASP A 11 3.81 -2.05 9.45
N THR A 12 4.85 -1.67 8.67
CA THR A 12 4.70 -0.77 7.53
C THR A 12 3.82 -1.36 6.42
N SER A 13 3.84 -2.67 6.25
CA SER A 13 3.00 -3.35 5.26
C SER A 13 1.52 -3.27 5.66
N TYR A 14 1.21 -3.57 6.93
CA TYR A 14 -0.15 -3.42 7.46
C TYR A 14 -0.64 -1.97 7.45
N ALA A 15 0.25 -1.05 7.79
CA ALA A 15 0.02 0.38 7.71
C ALA A 15 -0.41 0.85 6.31
N VAL A 16 0.35 0.48 5.28
CA VAL A 16 0.05 0.84 3.89
C VAL A 16 -1.28 0.20 3.45
N LEU A 17 -1.51 -1.08 3.79
CA LEU A 17 -2.77 -1.76 3.48
C LEU A 17 -3.97 -1.05 4.11
N ALA A 18 -3.89 -0.70 5.40
CA ALA A 18 -4.94 0.02 6.11
C ALA A 18 -5.20 1.42 5.54
N LEU A 19 -4.15 2.16 5.17
CA LEU A 19 -4.28 3.49 4.55
C LEU A 19 -4.97 3.42 3.18
N VAL A 20 -4.63 2.43 2.35
CA VAL A 20 -5.28 2.22 1.04
C VAL A 20 -6.72 1.76 1.22
N ASP A 21 -6.99 0.92 2.22
CA ASP A 21 -8.35 0.49 2.58
C ASP A 21 -9.22 1.69 2.95
N LEU A 22 -8.75 2.50 3.90
CA LEU A 22 -9.46 3.65 4.43
C LEU A 22 -9.70 4.73 3.37
N ARG A 23 -8.70 5.00 2.53
CA ARG A 23 -8.79 6.06 1.50
C ARG A 23 -9.52 5.61 0.24
N GLY A 24 -9.46 4.33 -0.10
CA GLY A 24 -9.72 3.85 -1.45
C GLY A 24 -8.56 4.10 -2.42
N PRO A 25 -8.78 3.99 -3.74
CA PRO A 25 -7.73 4.13 -4.75
C PRO A 25 -6.92 5.42 -4.58
N ALA A 26 -5.61 5.29 -4.38
CA ALA A 26 -4.74 6.40 -4.02
C ALA A 26 -3.33 6.25 -4.60
N THR A 27 -2.70 7.38 -4.88
CA THR A 27 -1.27 7.42 -5.23
C THR A 27 -0.41 7.25 -3.97
N PRO A 28 0.84 6.77 -4.08
CA PRO A 28 1.77 6.72 -2.94
C PRO A 28 1.95 8.06 -2.24
N TYR A 29 1.90 9.15 -3.00
CA TYR A 29 1.99 10.50 -2.45
C TYR A 29 0.78 10.85 -1.59
N GLN A 30 -0.44 10.52 -2.02
CA GLN A 30 -1.65 10.70 -1.21
C GLN A 30 -1.63 9.82 0.05
N LEU A 31 -1.16 8.58 -0.06
CA LEU A 31 -0.98 7.70 1.10
C LEU A 31 0.03 8.28 2.09
N LYS A 32 1.14 8.84 1.60
CA LYS A 32 2.12 9.57 2.42
C LYS A 32 1.48 10.79 3.09
N GLN A 33 0.67 11.57 2.38
CA GLN A 33 -0.03 12.72 2.98
C GLN A 33 -0.99 12.26 4.07
N LEU A 34 -1.80 11.23 3.80
CA LEU A 34 -2.73 10.67 4.78
C LEU A 34 -2.01 10.10 6.00
N ALA A 35 -0.89 9.41 5.80
CA ALA A 35 -0.06 8.89 6.89
C ALA A 35 0.39 10.01 7.84
N GLN A 36 0.85 11.14 7.29
CA GLN A 36 1.30 12.30 8.07
C GLN A 36 0.19 12.93 8.93
N VAL A 37 -1.07 12.92 8.47
CA VAL A 37 -2.21 13.54 9.19
C VAL A 37 -3.03 12.58 10.04
N SER A 38 -3.03 11.29 9.74
CA SER A 38 -3.98 10.33 10.33
C SER A 38 -3.51 9.80 11.67
N ILE A 39 -2.53 8.89 11.72
CA ILE A 39 -2.15 8.19 12.98
C ILE A 39 -0.65 7.80 12.99
N PHE A 40 0.10 7.96 11.88
CA PHE A 40 1.53 7.60 11.82
C PHE A 40 2.47 8.59 12.49
N HIS A 41 1.96 9.62 13.16
CA HIS A 41 2.80 10.59 13.88
C HIS A 41 3.71 9.93 14.93
N PHE A 42 3.37 8.71 15.36
CA PHE A 42 4.11 7.92 16.35
C PHE A 42 5.08 6.90 15.75
N TRP A 43 5.06 6.65 14.44
CA TRP A 43 5.90 5.64 13.81
C TRP A 43 7.04 6.30 13.03
N SER A 44 8.30 6.04 13.42
CA SER A 44 9.51 6.48 12.72
C SER A 44 9.74 5.71 11.41
N ILE A 45 8.74 5.69 10.52
CA ILE A 45 8.87 5.07 9.20
C ILE A 45 9.50 6.12 8.26
N PRO A 46 10.65 5.83 7.63
CA PRO A 46 11.19 6.68 6.59
C PRO A 46 10.13 6.93 5.51
N HIS A 47 9.90 8.19 5.15
CA HIS A 47 8.89 8.56 4.15
C HIS A 47 9.08 7.86 2.79
N THR A 48 10.30 7.44 2.48
CA THR A 48 10.64 6.66 1.28
C THR A 48 10.12 5.23 1.33
N GLN A 49 9.98 4.65 2.53
CA GLN A 49 9.58 3.26 2.72
C GLN A 49 8.12 3.02 2.28
N ILE A 50 7.24 4.02 2.36
CA ILE A 50 5.86 3.93 1.85
C ILE A 50 5.87 3.61 0.35
N TYR A 51 6.76 4.22 -0.43
CA TYR A 51 6.82 4.02 -1.88
C TYR A 51 7.31 2.62 -2.25
N THR A 52 8.35 2.13 -1.58
CA THR A 52 8.87 0.79 -1.78
C THR A 52 7.88 -0.28 -1.30
N GLU A 53 7.22 -0.06 -0.18
CA GLU A 53 6.21 -0.99 0.35
C GLU A 53 4.95 -1.04 -0.52
N CYS A 54 4.47 0.08 -1.07
CA CYS A 54 3.38 0.05 -2.05
C CYS A 54 3.71 -0.85 -3.25
N SER A 55 4.93 -0.72 -3.77
CA SER A 55 5.38 -1.52 -4.92
C SER A 55 5.49 -3.00 -4.55
N ARG A 56 6.12 -3.31 -3.41
CA ARG A 56 6.27 -4.67 -2.88
C ARG A 56 4.93 -5.35 -2.62
N LEU A 57 3.97 -4.63 -2.04
CA LEU A 57 2.62 -5.13 -1.79
C LEU A 57 1.83 -5.38 -3.07
N ALA A 58 2.06 -4.56 -4.11
CA ALA A 58 1.47 -4.80 -5.42
C ALA A 58 2.08 -6.02 -6.12
N GLU A 59 3.40 -6.18 -6.07
CA GLU A 59 4.10 -7.38 -6.55
C GLU A 59 3.63 -8.64 -5.81
N ALA A 60 3.29 -8.51 -4.53
CA ALA A 60 2.71 -9.57 -3.71
C ALA A 60 1.22 -9.84 -3.98
N GLY A 61 0.55 -9.07 -4.85
CA GLY A 61 -0.88 -9.21 -5.14
C GLY A 61 -1.81 -8.74 -4.00
N LEU A 62 -1.28 -8.03 -3.01
CA LEU A 62 -2.04 -7.46 -1.90
C LEU A 62 -2.60 -6.06 -2.24
N LEU A 63 -1.98 -5.38 -3.20
CA LEU A 63 -2.49 -4.16 -3.83
C LEU A 63 -2.62 -4.37 -5.34
N ASP A 64 -3.69 -3.83 -5.93
CA ASP A 64 -3.82 -3.67 -7.36
C ASP A 64 -3.16 -2.34 -7.77
N GLU A 65 -2.21 -2.41 -8.70
CA GLU A 65 -1.59 -1.22 -9.31
C GLU A 65 -2.30 -0.89 -10.63
N ARG A 66 -2.74 0.36 -10.78
CA ARG A 66 -3.09 0.94 -12.08
C ARG A 66 -2.18 2.12 -12.40
N ARG A 67 -1.69 2.15 -13.63
CA ARG A 67 -0.95 3.30 -14.16
C ARG A 67 -1.90 4.14 -14.99
N GLU A 68 -1.94 5.44 -14.72
CA GLU A 68 -2.61 6.36 -15.63
C GLU A 68 -1.87 6.39 -16.98
N GLU A 69 -2.61 6.18 -18.07
CA GLU A 69 -2.07 6.09 -19.44
C GLU A 69 -1.77 7.46 -20.05
N THR A 70 -2.38 8.53 -19.54
CA THR A 70 -2.22 9.90 -20.04
C THR A 70 -1.56 10.81 -19.00
N GLY A 71 -0.52 11.54 -19.41
CA GLY A 71 0.21 12.50 -18.56
C GLY A 71 1.36 11.89 -17.74
N ARG A 72 1.57 12.41 -16.51
CA ARG A 72 2.72 12.09 -15.64
C ARG A 72 2.55 10.72 -14.97
N ARG A 73 2.53 9.62 -15.73
CA ARG A 73 2.55 8.18 -15.32
C ARG A 73 2.35 7.93 -13.80
N ARG A 74 1.19 8.30 -13.26
CA ARG A 74 0.91 8.14 -11.83
C ARG A 74 0.51 6.70 -11.57
N ARG A 75 1.10 6.10 -10.54
CA ARG A 75 0.69 4.80 -10.01
C ARG A 75 -0.40 5.03 -8.98
N ILE A 76 -1.54 4.40 -9.20
CA ILE A 76 -2.68 4.38 -8.28
C ILE A 76 -2.76 2.97 -7.72
N TYR A 77 -2.79 2.85 -6.41
CA TYR A 77 -2.94 1.59 -5.70
C TYR A 77 -4.33 1.47 -5.12
N ARG A 78 -4.91 0.29 -5.23
CA ARG A 78 -6.17 -0.11 -4.59
C ARG A 78 -5.91 -1.39 -3.81
N ILE A 79 -6.56 -1.57 -2.67
CA ILE A 79 -6.46 -2.81 -1.92
C ILE A 79 -7.15 -3.96 -2.66
N SER A 80 -6.46 -5.09 -2.77
CA SER A 80 -7.01 -6.30 -3.38
C SER A 80 -7.83 -7.10 -2.37
N ALA A 81 -8.56 -8.12 -2.84
CA ALA A 81 -9.26 -9.04 -1.95
C ALA A 81 -8.29 -9.78 -1.00
N ALA A 82 -7.08 -10.11 -1.46
CA ALA A 82 -6.04 -10.72 -0.63
C ALA A 82 -5.48 -9.73 0.40
N GLY A 83 -5.24 -8.47 0.00
CA GLY A 83 -4.81 -7.42 0.92
C GLY A 83 -5.82 -7.15 2.02
N ARG A 84 -7.13 -7.16 1.70
CA ARG A 84 -8.18 -6.97 2.70
C ARG A 84 -8.32 -8.16 3.64
N LYS A 85 -8.11 -9.39 3.15
CA LYS A 85 -8.04 -10.57 4.01
C LYS A 85 -6.88 -10.50 4.99
N ALA A 86 -5.75 -9.92 4.60
CA ALA A 86 -4.60 -9.77 5.49
C ALA A 86 -4.84 -8.78 6.66
N LEU A 87 -5.88 -7.94 6.60
CA LEU A 87 -6.24 -7.01 7.68
C LEU A 87 -7.21 -7.60 8.72
N ASN A 88 -7.74 -8.81 8.49
CA ASN A 88 -8.61 -9.53 9.42
C ASN A 88 -7.86 -10.69 10.08
#